data_AF-A0A8J0TFS6-F1
#
_entry.id   AF-A0A8J0TFS6-F1
#
_cell.length_a   1.000
_cell.length_b   1.000
_cell.length_c   1.000
_cell.angle_alpha   90.00
_cell.angle_beta   90.00
_cell.angle_gamma   90.00
#
_symmetry.space_group_name_H-M   'P 1'
#
loop_
_entity.id
_entity.type
_entity.pdbx_description
1 polymer ?
#
loop_
_entity_poly.entity_id
_entity_poly.type
_entity_poly.pdbx_seq_one_letter_code
_entity_poly.pdbx_strand_id
1 'polypeptide(L)'
;MQGGSCSYDVIFASGHGELLKKFRQAKSKVVFSAESVAYPDRHLESKYPVVREGKRYLGSGAFIGYAAHLYKMVADWDGTDKSSDQLFYTKLFLDPVKRGKINITLDHRCRIFQNLYGSAEDVVLKFEYGRVRARNLVYDTLPVLIHGNGPTKLHLNYLSNYIPRVWTFESGCNVCDEGLRNLDGLTVDTLPLVVIGIYIEQPTPFVSEFFKRLNNLNYPKNRIQLYISNHEPHHQKRVEHFLQDHGTQYNFVKTVGPEENSDFADARNKGMDMCRQTPECEYYFSIDAPVVLKNTNVLRSLIEQNKSVIAPLVSRNANLWSNFWGALNSDGYYARSEDYIDVVQRQRNGVWNVPYISSVYLVKGSILRSKLNQNDLFHSGTLDSDMAFCHNVRQQGVFMFVTNRQEFGHILSLKNYKTTHLHNDLWEIFENTEDWKEKYIHHNHSEALKGKLVEMPCPDVYWFPVFTETTCNEIVEEMESFGKWSTGSNTDQRLQGGYENVPTIDIHMNQIGYEKEWQKILLDFIAPLTQKMFPGYYTMAQFDLAFVVRYKPDEQPLLEPHHDASTFTVNIALNSVGQDYEGGGCRFLRYNCSVRALRKGWALMHPGRLTHYHEGLRVTKGTRYIVVSFVDP
;
A
#
# COMPACT_ATOMS: atom_id res chain seq x y z
N MET A 1 31.02 6.34 38.22
CA MET A 1 31.55 6.43 36.84
C MET A 1 30.60 7.32 36.07
N GLN A 2 31.08 8.40 35.48
CA GLN A 2 30.31 9.23 34.55
C GLN A 2 30.79 8.89 33.13
N GLY A 3 29.86 8.69 32.19
CA GLY A 3 30.18 8.50 30.78
C GLY A 3 29.54 9.64 29.99
N GLY A 4 30.28 10.23 29.05
CA GLY A 4 29.73 11.11 28.04
C GLY A 4 29.53 10.30 26.75
N SER A 5 28.31 10.29 26.24
CA SER A 5 28.01 9.79 24.90
C SER A 5 27.07 10.77 24.22
N CYS A 6 27.22 10.97 22.90
CA CYS A 6 26.16 11.57 22.11
C CYS A 6 24.86 10.79 22.35
N SER A 7 23.74 11.45 22.66
CA SER A 7 22.49 10.77 23.02
C SER A 7 21.54 10.53 21.84
N TYR A 8 21.66 11.33 20.77
CA TYR A 8 20.73 11.28 19.63
C TYR A 8 20.97 10.10 18.69
N ASP A 9 22.20 9.61 18.61
CA ASP A 9 22.68 8.68 17.58
C ASP A 9 23.52 7.54 18.18
N VAL A 10 23.15 7.11 19.38
CA VAL A 10 23.79 6.01 20.09
C VAL A 10 22.76 5.02 20.61
N ILE A 11 23.04 3.73 20.47
CA ILE A 11 22.26 2.65 21.09
C ILE A 11 23.17 1.70 21.87
N PHE A 12 22.64 1.16 22.97
CA PHE A 12 23.32 0.14 23.77
C PHE A 12 22.88 -1.26 23.33
N ALA A 13 23.83 -2.06 22.85
CA ALA A 13 23.63 -3.46 22.48
C ALA A 13 23.82 -4.45 23.64
N SER A 14 24.36 -4.00 24.78
CA SER A 14 24.52 -4.82 25.98
C SER A 14 24.49 -3.98 27.26
N GLY A 15 24.36 -4.65 28.41
CA GLY A 15 24.24 -4.02 29.72
C GLY A 15 25.57 -3.62 30.36
N HIS A 16 25.48 -2.90 31.49
CA HIS A 16 26.64 -2.35 32.21
C HIS A 16 27.65 -3.41 32.67
N GLY A 17 27.23 -4.64 32.97
CA GLY A 17 28.12 -5.71 33.41
C GLY A 17 29.18 -6.08 32.36
N GLU A 18 28.76 -6.22 31.10
CA GLU A 18 29.67 -6.49 29.98
C GLU A 18 30.57 -5.29 29.68
N LEU A 19 29.99 -4.08 29.71
CA LEU A 19 30.72 -2.81 29.54
C LEU A 19 31.91 -2.72 30.51
N LEU A 20 31.64 -2.92 31.80
CA LEU A 20 32.66 -2.83 32.86
C LEU A 20 33.70 -3.95 32.76
N LYS A 21 33.29 -5.17 32.39
CA LYS A 21 34.21 -6.27 32.14
C LYS A 21 35.20 -5.92 31.03
N LYS A 22 34.72 -5.42 29.90
CA LYS A 22 35.55 -5.04 28.75
C LYS A 22 36.42 -3.82 29.04
N PHE A 23 35.90 -2.83 29.75
CA PHE A 23 36.70 -1.68 30.20
C PHE A 23 37.88 -2.11 31.09
N ARG A 24 37.64 -3.02 32.04
CA ARG A 24 38.74 -3.58 32.87
C ARG A 24 39.75 -4.36 32.04
N GLN A 25 39.30 -5.12 31.04
CA GLN A 25 40.18 -5.85 30.12
C GLN A 25 41.04 -4.94 29.23
N ALA A 26 40.59 -3.71 28.96
CA ALA A 26 41.38 -2.73 28.22
C ALA A 26 42.62 -2.24 28.99
N LYS A 27 42.70 -2.50 30.32
CA LYS A 27 43.83 -2.14 31.20
C LYS A 27 44.24 -0.66 31.14
N SER A 28 43.28 0.21 30.82
CA SER A 28 43.46 1.67 30.73
C SER A 28 42.63 2.39 31.80
N LYS A 29 42.92 3.67 32.05
CA LYS A 29 42.13 4.50 32.96
C LYS A 29 41.04 5.28 32.21
N VAL A 30 41.27 5.56 30.93
CA VAL A 30 40.31 6.13 29.98
C VAL A 30 40.42 5.38 28.66
N VAL A 31 39.29 4.99 28.09
CA VAL A 31 39.18 4.32 26.78
C VAL A 31 38.24 5.14 25.91
N PHE A 32 38.76 5.66 24.80
CA PHE A 32 37.95 6.29 23.75
C PHE A 32 37.50 5.28 22.72
N SER A 33 36.40 5.59 22.04
CA SER A 33 36.08 4.95 20.77
C SER A 33 37.18 5.19 19.73
N ALA A 34 37.29 4.28 18.76
CA ALA A 34 38.23 4.40 17.65
C ALA A 34 37.48 4.50 16.31
N GLU A 35 38.04 5.23 15.34
CA GLU A 35 37.44 5.51 14.04
C GLU A 35 38.40 5.17 12.87
N SER A 36 37.81 4.94 11.69
CA SER A 36 38.55 4.65 10.45
C SER A 36 39.19 5.89 9.82
N VAL A 37 38.66 7.09 10.11
CA VAL A 37 39.04 8.35 9.47
C VAL A 37 39.49 9.35 10.52
N ALA A 38 40.57 10.09 10.29
CA ALA A 38 40.93 11.20 11.15
C ALA A 38 40.05 12.42 10.83
N TYR A 39 39.35 12.89 11.85
CA TYR A 39 38.48 14.06 11.78
C TYR A 39 38.67 14.94 13.03
N PRO A 40 38.57 16.28 12.92
CA PRO A 40 38.34 17.06 11.70
C PRO A 40 39.60 17.31 10.85
N ASP A 41 40.80 17.17 11.43
CA ASP A 41 42.06 17.53 10.77
C ASP A 41 42.86 16.29 10.34
N ARG A 42 42.84 16.00 9.04
CA ARG A 42 43.59 14.88 8.43
C ARG A 42 45.11 15.05 8.49
N HIS A 43 45.63 16.27 8.67
CA HIS A 43 47.08 16.48 8.80
C HIS A 43 47.65 15.88 10.09
N LEU A 44 46.79 15.54 11.06
CA LEU A 44 47.18 14.91 12.31
C LEU A 44 47.37 13.39 12.20
N GLU A 45 46.99 12.75 11.09
CA GLU A 45 47.09 11.29 10.90
C GLU A 45 48.49 10.74 11.16
N SER A 46 49.52 11.47 10.72
CA SER A 46 50.93 11.09 10.89
C SER A 46 51.38 11.11 12.35
N LYS A 47 50.71 11.89 13.21
CA LYS A 47 51.05 12.03 14.63
C LYS A 47 50.44 10.91 15.50
N TYR A 48 49.42 10.21 15.00
CA TYR A 48 48.84 9.08 15.74
C TYR A 48 49.87 7.95 15.88
N PRO A 49 49.90 7.22 17.02
CA PRO A 49 50.66 5.99 17.12
C PRO A 49 50.30 5.01 15.99
N VAL A 50 51.30 4.26 15.51
CA VAL A 50 51.06 3.19 14.54
C VAL A 50 50.36 2.04 15.26
N VAL A 51 49.26 1.57 14.68
CA VAL A 51 48.47 0.45 15.21
C VAL A 51 48.62 -0.70 14.22
N ARG A 52 49.06 -1.87 14.70
CA ARG A 52 49.26 -3.06 13.85
C ARG A 52 47.93 -3.62 13.32
N GLU A 53 46.88 -3.54 14.13
CA GLU A 53 45.57 -4.10 13.82
C GLU A 53 44.49 -3.29 14.53
N GLY A 54 43.49 -2.82 13.79
CA GLY A 54 42.37 -2.03 14.31
C GLY A 54 42.29 -0.61 13.77
N LYS A 55 41.20 0.08 14.15
CA LYS A 55 40.94 1.48 13.86
C LYS A 55 41.96 2.37 14.59
N ARG A 56 42.53 3.36 13.90
CA ARG A 56 43.71 4.12 14.40
C ARG A 56 43.35 5.42 15.11
N TYR A 57 42.27 6.07 14.69
CA TYR A 57 41.99 7.46 15.08
C TYR A 57 41.02 7.52 16.25
N LEU A 58 41.11 8.58 17.06
CA LEU A 58 40.24 8.78 18.21
C LEU A 58 38.84 9.18 17.73
N GLY A 59 37.78 8.70 18.38
CA GLY A 59 36.42 9.23 18.23
C GLY A 59 35.88 9.72 19.57
N SER A 60 35.45 10.99 19.64
CA SER A 60 34.98 11.67 20.86
C SER A 60 33.54 11.34 21.22
N GLY A 61 32.74 10.83 20.28
CA GLY A 61 31.32 10.58 20.49
C GLY A 61 31.00 9.57 21.59
N ALA A 62 31.98 8.74 21.98
CA ALA A 62 31.88 7.90 23.17
C ALA A 62 33.25 7.61 23.80
N PHE A 63 33.32 7.71 25.13
CA PHE A 63 34.46 7.26 25.93
C PHE A 63 34.02 6.82 27.34
N ILE A 64 34.85 5.99 27.97
CA ILE A 64 34.63 5.50 29.35
C ILE A 64 35.91 5.64 30.16
N GLY A 65 35.79 6.04 31.42
CA GLY A 65 36.95 6.15 32.30
C GLY A 65 36.60 6.29 33.77
N TYR A 66 37.63 6.26 34.62
CA TYR A 66 37.49 6.60 36.03
C TYR A 66 37.26 8.11 36.18
N ALA A 67 36.33 8.51 37.04
CA ALA A 67 35.91 9.91 37.19
C ALA A 67 37.09 10.87 37.44
N ALA A 68 38.06 10.50 38.29
CA ALA A 68 39.24 11.32 38.55
C ALA A 68 40.13 11.54 37.31
N HIS A 69 40.16 10.59 36.38
CA HIS A 69 40.91 10.70 35.14
C HIS A 69 40.13 11.48 34.08
N LEU A 70 38.81 11.29 34.02
CA LEU A 70 37.93 12.09 33.16
C LEU A 70 37.94 13.56 33.57
N TYR A 71 37.91 13.86 34.87
CA TYR A 71 38.06 15.23 35.37
C TYR A 71 39.36 15.87 34.91
N LYS A 72 40.50 15.18 35.07
CA LYS A 72 41.81 15.64 34.57
C LYS A 72 41.84 15.85 33.06
N MET A 73 41.05 15.08 32.31
CA MET A 73 40.98 15.16 30.86
C MET A 73 40.19 16.38 30.37
N VAL A 74 39.12 16.75 31.08
CA VAL A 74 38.26 17.88 30.70
C VAL A 74 38.63 19.19 31.40
N ALA A 75 39.45 19.14 32.45
CA ALA A 75 39.82 20.31 33.26
C ALA A 75 40.50 21.43 32.45
N ASP A 76 41.24 21.07 31.40
CA ASP A 76 41.97 22.01 30.55
C ASP A 76 41.14 22.48 29.34
N TRP A 77 39.83 22.21 29.30
CA TRP A 77 38.98 22.71 28.22
C TRP A 77 38.81 24.23 28.34
N ASP A 78 39.32 24.96 27.35
CA ASP A 78 39.24 26.41 27.21
C ASP A 78 38.51 26.85 25.92
N GLY A 79 37.95 25.88 25.18
CA GLY A 79 37.22 26.12 23.94
C GLY A 79 35.85 26.77 24.15
N THR A 80 35.36 27.45 23.11
CA THR A 80 33.97 27.95 23.05
C THR A 80 32.98 26.82 22.77
N ASP A 81 31.69 27.07 22.97
CA ASP A 81 30.60 26.11 22.67
C ASP A 81 30.56 25.63 21.21
N LYS A 82 31.19 26.37 20.28
CA LYS A 82 31.30 26.01 18.85
C LYS A 82 32.60 25.26 18.53
N SER A 83 33.51 25.12 19.49
CA SER A 83 34.78 24.45 19.30
C SER A 83 34.57 22.94 19.15
N SER A 84 35.37 22.31 18.28
CA SER A 84 35.29 20.87 18.08
C SER A 84 35.82 20.12 19.32
N ASP A 85 34.92 19.44 20.00
CA ASP A 85 35.20 18.48 21.07
C ASP A 85 36.18 17.39 20.58
N GLN A 86 35.94 16.85 19.39
CA GLN A 86 36.77 15.86 18.73
C GLN A 86 38.21 16.35 18.55
N LEU A 87 38.40 17.59 18.10
CA LEU A 87 39.74 18.16 17.91
C LEU A 87 40.48 18.36 19.23
N PHE A 88 39.78 18.79 20.28
CA PHE A 88 40.37 18.91 21.62
C PHE A 88 40.87 17.58 22.15
N TYR A 89 40.01 16.55 22.16
CA TYR A 89 40.40 15.22 22.63
C TYR A 89 41.49 14.61 21.77
N THR A 90 41.47 14.86 20.46
CA THR A 90 42.54 14.47 19.54
C THR A 90 43.88 15.11 19.92
N LYS A 91 43.93 16.43 20.10
CA LYS A 91 45.17 17.13 20.50
C LYS A 91 45.68 16.63 21.85
N LEU A 92 44.78 16.40 22.80
CA LEU A 92 45.11 15.85 24.11
C LEU A 92 45.68 14.42 24.03
N PHE A 93 45.12 13.57 23.16
CA PHE A 93 45.61 12.21 22.93
C PHE A 93 46.95 12.17 22.17
N LEU A 94 47.18 13.13 21.28
CA LEU A 94 48.42 13.22 20.49
C LEU A 94 49.60 13.76 21.29
N ASP A 95 49.36 14.49 22.38
CA ASP A 95 50.39 14.86 23.35
C ASP A 95 50.80 13.62 24.19
N PRO A 96 52.03 13.09 24.04
CA PRO A 96 52.45 11.88 24.73
C PRO A 96 52.49 12.03 26.25
N VAL A 97 52.80 13.24 26.75
CA VAL A 97 52.91 13.54 28.18
C VAL A 97 51.52 13.56 28.81
N LYS A 98 50.57 14.29 28.20
CA LYS A 98 49.18 14.33 28.65
C LYS A 98 48.52 12.96 28.54
N ARG A 99 48.69 12.26 27.41
CA ARG A 99 48.18 10.89 27.20
C ARG A 99 48.69 9.93 28.27
N GLY A 100 49.98 9.95 28.58
CA GLY A 100 50.58 9.11 29.61
C GLY A 100 50.07 9.43 31.02
N LYS A 101 49.99 10.72 31.37
CA LYS A 101 49.51 11.19 32.68
C LYS A 101 48.06 10.81 32.96
N ILE A 102 47.18 10.90 31.96
CA ILE A 102 45.76 10.54 32.08
C ILE A 102 45.56 9.03 31.90
N ASN A 103 46.49 8.36 31.20
CA ASN A 103 46.41 6.95 30.80
C ASN A 103 45.19 6.70 29.90
N ILE A 104 45.30 7.22 28.68
CA ILE A 104 44.29 7.15 27.63
C ILE A 104 44.69 6.09 26.59
N THR A 105 43.73 5.27 26.18
CA THR A 105 43.84 4.33 25.06
C THR A 105 42.62 4.44 24.14
N LEU A 106 42.70 3.82 22.96
CA LEU A 106 41.57 3.73 22.02
C LEU A 106 41.10 2.27 21.90
N ASP A 107 39.80 2.08 21.71
CA ASP A 107 39.20 0.76 21.46
C ASP A 107 39.38 0.33 20.00
N HIS A 108 40.63 0.05 19.62
CA HIS A 108 41.04 -0.21 18.24
C HIS A 108 40.26 -1.33 17.53
N ARG A 109 39.77 -2.34 18.27
CA ARG A 109 39.06 -3.50 17.71
C ARG A 109 37.55 -3.48 17.99
N CYS A 110 37.01 -2.31 18.31
CA CYS A 110 35.57 -2.11 18.53
C CYS A 110 34.97 -3.08 19.57
N ARG A 111 35.71 -3.39 20.66
CA ARG A 111 35.22 -4.33 21.68
C ARG A 111 34.07 -3.73 22.49
N ILE A 112 34.17 -2.44 22.78
CA ILE A 112 33.21 -1.65 23.55
C ILE A 112 32.40 -0.77 22.61
N PHE A 113 33.06 -0.02 21.73
CA PHE A 113 32.46 1.03 20.90
C PHE A 113 32.52 0.69 19.41
N GLN A 114 31.40 0.81 18.72
CA GLN A 114 31.31 0.69 17.26
C GLN A 114 30.82 2.00 16.66
N ASN A 115 31.73 2.76 16.07
CA ASN A 115 31.39 3.89 15.21
C ASN A 115 31.05 3.35 13.82
N LEU A 116 29.92 3.73 13.24
CA LEU A 116 29.47 3.17 11.96
C LEU A 116 30.12 3.85 10.75
N TYR A 117 30.53 5.12 10.84
CA TYR A 117 31.12 5.82 9.70
C TYR A 117 32.44 5.18 9.26
N GLY A 118 32.51 4.77 8.00
CA GLY A 118 33.65 4.03 7.44
C GLY A 118 33.82 2.61 7.99
N SER A 119 32.76 2.01 8.56
CA SER A 119 32.70 0.58 8.92
C SER A 119 31.29 0.00 8.97
N ALA A 120 30.30 0.63 8.33
CA ALA A 120 28.93 0.16 8.35
C ALA A 120 28.78 -1.23 7.70
N GLU A 121 29.52 -1.49 6.62
CA GLU A 121 29.56 -2.79 5.92
C GLU A 121 30.22 -3.90 6.76
N ASP A 122 31.02 -3.54 7.77
CA ASP A 122 31.66 -4.49 8.67
C ASP A 122 30.70 -5.01 9.76
N VAL A 123 29.51 -4.44 9.87
CA VAL A 123 28.57 -4.63 10.99
C VAL A 123 27.32 -5.36 10.53
N VAL A 124 27.00 -6.46 11.21
CA VAL A 124 25.78 -7.23 10.97
C VAL A 124 24.98 -7.44 12.25
N LEU A 125 23.67 -7.68 12.11
CA LEU A 125 22.82 -8.11 13.21
C LEU A 125 23.16 -9.56 13.60
N LYS A 126 23.42 -9.77 14.89
CA LYS A 126 23.55 -11.09 15.50
C LYS A 126 22.36 -11.32 16.42
N PHE A 127 21.49 -12.23 15.99
CA PHE A 127 20.38 -12.71 16.80
C PHE A 127 20.89 -13.72 17.83
N GLU A 128 20.57 -13.47 19.10
CA GLU A 128 20.79 -14.37 20.23
C GLU A 128 19.43 -14.62 20.90
N TYR A 129 19.33 -15.67 21.72
CA TYR A 129 18.08 -15.96 22.41
C TYR A 129 17.66 -14.78 23.30
N GLY A 130 16.51 -14.17 22.98
CA GLY A 130 15.92 -13.06 23.73
C GLY A 130 16.65 -11.71 23.61
N ARG A 131 17.60 -11.55 22.66
CA ARG A 131 18.23 -10.25 22.33
C ARG A 131 18.92 -10.24 20.97
N VAL A 132 19.09 -9.06 20.38
CA VAL A 132 19.87 -8.82 19.16
C VAL A 132 21.04 -7.90 19.46
N ARG A 133 22.18 -8.14 18.81
CA ARG A 133 23.40 -7.35 18.95
C ARG A 133 23.98 -6.99 17.60
N ALA A 134 24.88 -6.01 17.56
CA ALA A 134 25.79 -5.85 16.44
C ALA A 134 27.00 -6.80 16.61
N ARG A 135 27.44 -7.39 15.51
CA ARG A 135 28.74 -8.07 15.40
C ARG A 135 29.59 -7.35 14.37
N ASN A 136 30.80 -6.97 14.77
CA ASN A 136 31.83 -6.52 13.84
C ASN A 136 32.53 -7.76 13.26
N LEU A 137 32.43 -7.96 11.95
CA LEU A 137 32.97 -9.14 11.25
C LEU A 137 34.49 -9.10 11.10
N VAL A 138 35.08 -7.90 10.99
CA VAL A 138 36.52 -7.72 10.78
C VAL A 138 37.33 -8.13 12.01
N TYR A 139 36.84 -7.80 13.21
CA TYR A 139 37.55 -8.08 14.46
C TYR A 139 36.94 -9.21 15.27
N ASP A 140 35.85 -9.80 14.78
CA ASP A 140 34.99 -10.74 15.49
C ASP A 140 34.64 -10.29 16.91
N THR A 141 34.15 -9.05 17.01
CA THR A 141 33.74 -8.46 18.28
C THR A 141 32.24 -8.22 18.32
N LEU A 142 31.71 -8.21 19.54
CA LEU A 142 30.33 -7.80 19.79
C LEU A 142 30.36 -6.49 20.57
N PRO A 143 30.27 -5.32 19.92
CA PRO A 143 30.28 -4.03 20.60
C PRO A 143 29.18 -3.93 21.67
N VAL A 144 29.39 -3.05 22.65
CA VAL A 144 28.40 -2.74 23.69
C VAL A 144 27.60 -1.50 23.33
N LEU A 145 28.26 -0.53 22.69
CA LEU A 145 27.69 0.74 22.27
C LEU A 145 27.92 0.91 20.77
N ILE A 146 26.86 1.24 20.05
CA ILE A 146 26.88 1.49 18.60
C ILE A 146 26.55 2.97 18.41
N HIS A 147 27.39 3.67 17.65
CA HIS A 147 27.31 5.09 17.41
C HIS A 147 27.20 5.34 15.91
N GLY A 148 26.07 5.89 15.49
CA GLY A 148 25.80 6.25 14.10
C GLY A 148 26.45 7.57 13.70
N ASN A 149 27.75 7.74 13.93
CA ASN A 149 28.47 8.99 13.64
C ASN A 149 28.41 9.38 12.14
N GLY A 150 28.55 10.68 11.87
CA GLY A 150 28.51 11.20 10.49
C GLY A 150 27.23 10.82 9.73
N PRO A 151 27.31 10.47 8.43
CA PRO A 151 26.17 10.17 7.57
C PRO A 151 25.59 8.75 7.77
N THR A 152 25.73 8.13 8.94
CA THR A 152 25.28 6.75 9.19
C THR A 152 24.04 6.62 10.07
N LYS A 153 23.32 7.74 10.29
CA LYS A 153 22.09 7.79 11.11
C LYS A 153 21.04 6.77 10.65
N LEU A 154 20.86 6.61 9.34
CA LEU A 154 19.86 5.68 8.79
C LEU A 154 20.24 4.22 9.01
N HIS A 155 21.53 3.90 8.91
CA HIS A 155 22.00 2.56 9.25
C HIS A 155 21.81 2.27 10.75
N LEU A 156 22.03 3.26 11.61
CA LEU A 156 21.71 3.12 13.03
C LEU A 156 20.20 2.92 13.28
N ASN A 157 19.34 3.65 12.56
CA ASN A 157 17.87 3.46 12.63
C ASN A 157 17.46 2.03 12.25
N TYR A 158 18.09 1.45 11.23
CA TYR A 158 17.89 0.04 10.88
C TYR A 158 18.29 -0.88 12.03
N LEU A 159 19.51 -0.73 12.58
CA LEU A 159 19.99 -1.56 13.68
C LEU A 159 19.12 -1.41 14.95
N SER A 160 18.61 -0.21 15.21
CA SER A 160 17.79 0.09 16.39
C SER A 160 16.39 -0.50 16.33
N ASN A 161 15.90 -0.92 15.16
CA ASN A 161 14.66 -1.71 15.05
C ASN A 161 14.79 -3.11 15.69
N TYR A 162 16.00 -3.55 16.01
CA TYR A 162 16.28 -4.87 16.58
C TYR A 162 16.97 -4.77 17.94
N ILE A 163 18.02 -3.95 18.02
CA ILE A 163 18.93 -3.92 19.16
C ILE A 163 18.37 -3.09 20.34
N PRO A 164 18.55 -3.53 21.60
CA PRO A 164 19.03 -4.85 21.99
C PRO A 164 17.89 -5.88 22.06
N ARG A 165 16.65 -5.43 22.25
CA ARG A 165 15.48 -6.27 22.49
C ARG A 165 14.22 -5.68 21.84
N VAL A 166 14.39 -4.84 20.83
CA VAL A 166 13.26 -4.15 20.17
C VAL A 166 12.43 -5.16 19.38
N TRP A 167 13.10 -6.00 18.60
CA TRP A 167 12.49 -7.11 17.89
C TRP A 167 13.37 -8.36 18.01
N THR A 168 12.79 -9.51 18.34
CA THR A 168 13.48 -10.81 18.42
C THR A 168 12.66 -11.91 17.76
N PHE A 169 13.30 -13.04 17.39
CA PHE A 169 12.57 -14.17 16.80
C PHE A 169 11.62 -14.83 17.81
N GLU A 170 11.94 -14.81 19.11
CA GLU A 170 11.18 -15.51 20.13
C GLU A 170 9.90 -14.76 20.53
N SER A 171 9.98 -13.43 20.64
CA SER A 171 8.88 -12.61 21.18
C SER A 171 8.33 -11.59 20.18
N GLY A 172 8.87 -11.51 18.97
CA GLY A 172 8.53 -10.46 18.01
C GLY A 172 8.93 -9.08 18.52
N CYS A 173 8.08 -8.09 18.27
CA CYS A 173 8.33 -6.71 18.69
C CYS A 173 7.96 -6.48 20.17
N ASN A 174 8.94 -6.19 21.02
CA ASN A 174 8.72 -5.99 22.46
C ASN A 174 8.32 -4.56 22.83
N VAL A 175 8.58 -3.59 21.95
CA VAL A 175 8.33 -2.16 22.21
C VAL A 175 7.13 -1.61 21.45
N CYS A 176 6.47 -2.46 20.66
CA CYS A 176 5.37 -2.03 19.80
C CYS A 176 4.11 -1.61 20.57
N ASP A 177 4.01 -2.04 21.83
CA ASP A 177 2.91 -1.68 22.74
C ASP A 177 3.33 -0.60 23.76
N GLU A 178 4.55 -0.06 23.66
CA GLU A 178 5.02 1.00 24.54
C GLU A 178 4.43 2.36 24.16
N GLY A 179 3.82 3.03 25.14
CA GLY A 179 3.32 4.40 24.97
C GLY A 179 2.09 4.50 24.07
N LEU A 180 1.33 3.41 23.90
CA LEU A 180 0.07 3.42 23.16
C LEU A 180 -0.88 4.47 23.73
N ARG A 181 -1.56 5.18 22.84
CA ARG A 181 -2.66 6.08 23.20
C ARG A 181 -3.94 5.28 23.26
N ASN A 182 -4.52 5.14 24.45
CA ASN A 182 -5.80 4.47 24.60
C ASN A 182 -6.94 5.35 24.03
N LEU A 183 -7.70 4.80 23.08
CA LEU A 183 -8.92 5.42 22.56
C LEU A 183 -10.20 4.78 23.11
N ASP A 184 -10.08 3.65 23.81
CA ASP A 184 -11.21 2.94 24.40
C ASP A 184 -11.86 3.76 25.52
N GLY A 185 -13.19 3.80 25.51
CA GLY A 185 -13.97 4.56 26.48
C GLY A 185 -14.02 6.07 26.23
N LEU A 186 -13.33 6.60 25.21
CA LEU A 186 -13.52 7.99 24.79
C LEU A 186 -14.89 8.18 24.15
N THR A 187 -15.56 9.25 24.54
CA THR A 187 -16.77 9.72 23.87
C THR A 187 -16.43 10.33 22.51
N VAL A 188 -17.42 10.41 21.61
CA VAL A 188 -17.25 10.96 20.26
C VAL A 188 -16.61 12.36 20.28
N ASP A 189 -17.04 13.22 21.19
CA ASP A 189 -16.55 14.61 21.28
C ASP A 189 -15.11 14.72 21.79
N THR A 190 -14.64 13.70 22.50
CA THR A 190 -13.27 13.61 23.04
C THR A 190 -12.29 12.90 22.13
N LEU A 191 -12.76 12.27 21.04
CA LEU A 191 -11.87 11.64 20.06
C LEU A 191 -11.07 12.72 19.31
N PRO A 192 -9.80 12.48 18.94
CA PRO A 192 -8.98 13.46 18.24
C PRO A 192 -9.64 14.01 16.97
N LEU A 193 -9.52 15.32 16.70
CA LEU A 193 -9.89 15.84 15.39
C LEU A 193 -8.82 15.44 14.37
N VAL A 194 -9.25 14.89 13.25
CA VAL A 194 -8.37 14.44 12.17
C VAL A 194 -8.67 15.21 10.89
N VAL A 195 -7.64 15.76 10.25
CA VAL A 195 -7.73 16.24 8.86
C VAL A 195 -7.28 15.10 7.95
N ILE A 196 -8.13 14.68 7.01
CA ILE A 196 -7.78 13.71 5.98
C ILE A 196 -7.49 14.46 4.68
N GLY A 197 -6.24 14.39 4.22
CA GLY A 197 -5.82 14.87 2.90
C GLY A 197 -5.93 13.75 1.88
N ILE A 198 -6.74 13.96 0.84
CA ILE A 198 -7.04 13.01 -0.22
C ILE A 198 -6.45 13.55 -1.53
N TYR A 199 -5.63 12.75 -2.19
CA TYR A 199 -4.90 13.16 -3.38
C TYR A 199 -5.23 12.26 -4.59
N ILE A 200 -5.88 12.83 -5.60
CA ILE A 200 -6.16 12.21 -6.89
C ILE A 200 -5.28 12.90 -7.94
N GLU A 201 -4.04 12.43 -8.05
CA GLU A 201 -2.99 13.09 -8.86
C GLU A 201 -2.94 12.60 -10.32
N GLN A 202 -3.52 11.42 -10.59
CA GLN A 202 -3.51 10.79 -11.92
C GLN A 202 -4.73 9.87 -12.10
N PRO A 203 -5.07 9.46 -13.34
CA PRO A 203 -6.18 8.56 -13.58
C PRO A 203 -6.07 7.28 -12.75
N THR A 204 -6.99 7.11 -11.81
CA THR A 204 -7.01 5.97 -10.89
C THR A 204 -8.28 5.12 -11.08
N PRO A 205 -8.17 3.79 -11.16
CA PRO A 205 -9.32 2.89 -11.11
C PRO A 205 -10.09 2.96 -9.79
N PHE A 206 -11.38 2.60 -9.81
CA PHE A 206 -12.20 2.33 -8.62
C PHE A 206 -12.27 3.49 -7.61
N VAL A 207 -12.23 4.74 -8.07
CA VAL A 207 -12.31 5.93 -7.21
C VAL A 207 -13.65 6.00 -6.45
N SER A 208 -14.73 5.48 -7.03
CA SER A 208 -16.02 5.39 -6.33
C SER A 208 -15.93 4.46 -5.11
N GLU A 209 -15.23 3.33 -5.26
CA GLU A 209 -14.98 2.36 -4.20
C GLU A 209 -14.01 2.90 -3.15
N PHE A 210 -13.04 3.73 -3.56
CA PHE A 210 -12.19 4.47 -2.63
C PHE A 210 -13.03 5.35 -1.68
N PHE A 211 -13.95 6.15 -2.22
CA PHE A 211 -14.82 7.00 -1.39
C PHE A 211 -15.79 6.20 -0.52
N LYS A 212 -16.32 5.06 -1.00
CA LYS A 212 -17.11 4.12 -0.17
C LYS A 212 -16.30 3.62 1.03
N ARG A 213 -15.04 3.22 0.81
CA ARG A 213 -14.14 2.76 1.90
C ARG A 213 -13.81 3.87 2.88
N LEU A 214 -13.54 5.08 2.40
CA LEU A 214 -13.34 6.27 3.25
C LEU A 214 -14.55 6.52 4.16
N ASN A 215 -15.76 6.50 3.60
CA ASN A 215 -16.99 6.68 4.37
C ASN A 215 -17.21 5.57 5.40
N ASN A 216 -16.76 4.35 5.10
CA ASN A 216 -16.86 3.18 5.98
C ASN A 216 -15.76 3.12 7.05
N LEU A 217 -14.83 4.07 7.11
CA LEU A 217 -13.86 4.14 8.20
C LEU A 217 -14.59 4.21 9.56
N ASN A 218 -14.12 3.40 10.51
CA ASN A 218 -14.63 3.35 11.87
C ASN A 218 -14.08 4.54 12.69
N TYR A 219 -14.50 5.74 12.30
CA TYR A 219 -14.19 6.99 12.98
C TYR A 219 -15.38 7.94 12.81
N PRO A 220 -15.74 8.74 13.82
CA PRO A 220 -16.87 9.67 13.71
C PRO A 220 -16.61 10.73 12.64
N LYS A 221 -17.55 10.89 11.70
CA LYS A 221 -17.40 11.78 10.55
C LYS A 221 -17.36 13.25 10.97
N ASN A 222 -18.10 13.60 12.03
CA ASN A 222 -18.04 14.90 12.69
C ASN A 222 -16.72 15.20 13.42
N ARG A 223 -15.80 14.24 13.52
CA ARG A 223 -14.40 14.41 14.00
C ARG A 223 -13.39 14.35 12.86
N ILE A 224 -13.85 14.38 11.61
CA ILE A 224 -13.03 14.38 10.41
C ILE A 224 -13.29 15.66 9.63
N GLN A 225 -12.21 16.32 9.23
CA GLN A 225 -12.22 17.34 8.19
C GLN A 225 -11.57 16.77 6.92
N LEU A 226 -12.12 17.07 5.76
CA LEU A 226 -11.60 16.59 4.48
C LEU A 226 -10.91 17.72 3.71
N TYR A 227 -9.74 17.41 3.19
CA TYR A 227 -9.09 18.17 2.13
C TYR A 227 -8.97 17.25 0.91
N ILE A 228 -9.65 17.57 -0.19
CA ILE A 228 -9.65 16.75 -1.41
C ILE A 228 -8.96 17.54 -2.52
N SER A 229 -7.83 17.06 -3.02
CA SER A 229 -7.16 17.57 -4.21
C SER A 229 -7.41 16.62 -5.37
N ASN A 230 -8.10 17.10 -6.39
CA ASN A 230 -8.32 16.36 -7.62
C ASN A 230 -7.65 17.08 -8.79
N HIS A 231 -6.66 16.43 -9.40
CA HIS A 231 -5.99 16.91 -10.60
C HIS A 231 -6.60 16.35 -11.88
N GLU A 232 -7.52 15.40 -11.76
CA GLU A 232 -8.07 14.66 -12.88
C GLU A 232 -9.51 15.06 -13.19
N PRO A 233 -9.76 15.78 -14.30
CA PRO A 233 -11.11 16.16 -14.71
C PRO A 233 -12.05 14.96 -14.85
N HIS A 234 -11.52 13.80 -15.26
CA HIS A 234 -12.27 12.55 -15.36
C HIS A 234 -12.91 12.13 -14.02
N HIS A 235 -12.23 12.38 -12.90
CA HIS A 235 -12.70 12.00 -11.56
C HIS A 235 -13.58 13.04 -10.89
N GLN A 236 -13.71 14.24 -11.47
CA GLN A 236 -14.44 15.35 -10.87
C GLN A 236 -15.89 15.00 -10.53
N LYS A 237 -16.60 14.35 -11.45
CA LYS A 237 -17.98 13.88 -11.21
C LYS A 237 -18.05 12.94 -10.01
N ARG A 238 -17.08 12.04 -9.82
CA ARG A 238 -17.08 11.08 -8.71
C ARG A 238 -16.87 11.78 -7.36
N VAL A 239 -16.01 12.78 -7.32
CA VAL A 239 -15.81 13.65 -6.15
C VAL A 239 -17.10 14.38 -5.80
N GLU A 240 -17.76 15.00 -6.79
CA GLU A 240 -19.01 15.74 -6.59
C GLU A 240 -20.14 14.86 -6.05
N HIS A 241 -20.34 13.65 -6.60
CA HIS A 241 -21.34 12.71 -6.10
C HIS A 241 -21.07 12.31 -4.65
N PHE A 242 -19.81 12.00 -4.29
CA PHE A 242 -19.44 11.69 -2.91
C PHE A 242 -19.77 12.85 -1.95
N LEU A 243 -19.50 14.08 -2.36
CA LEU A 243 -19.75 15.26 -1.53
C LEU A 243 -21.24 15.57 -1.40
N GLN A 244 -22.04 15.33 -2.45
CA GLN A 244 -23.49 15.46 -2.39
C GLN A 244 -24.10 14.46 -1.39
N ASP A 245 -23.65 13.21 -1.42
CA ASP A 245 -24.22 12.13 -0.59
C ASP A 245 -23.73 12.17 0.86
N HIS A 246 -22.46 12.54 1.08
CA HIS A 246 -21.80 12.37 2.37
C HIS A 246 -21.10 13.62 2.91
N GLY A 247 -20.92 14.67 2.11
CA GLY A 247 -20.13 15.84 2.48
C GLY A 247 -20.60 16.53 3.78
N THR A 248 -21.91 16.59 4.01
CA THR A 248 -22.53 17.20 5.20
C THR A 248 -22.32 16.42 6.50
N GLN A 249 -21.87 15.16 6.42
CA GLN A 249 -21.59 14.33 7.59
C GLN A 249 -20.23 14.66 8.22
N TYR A 250 -19.33 15.27 7.43
CA TYR A 250 -17.98 15.66 7.84
C TYR A 250 -17.99 17.02 8.53
N ASN A 251 -17.05 17.24 9.46
CA ASN A 251 -16.95 18.49 10.21
C ASN A 251 -16.72 19.71 9.30
N PHE A 252 -15.87 19.52 8.28
CA PHE A 252 -15.54 20.53 7.29
C PHE A 252 -14.98 19.85 6.04
N VAL A 253 -15.22 20.42 4.87
CA VAL A 253 -14.69 19.93 3.60
C VAL A 253 -14.10 21.08 2.80
N LYS A 254 -12.88 20.90 2.30
CA LYS A 254 -12.24 21.77 1.32
C LYS A 254 -11.84 20.94 0.11
N THR A 255 -12.18 21.44 -1.07
CA THR A 255 -11.83 20.82 -2.36
C THR A 255 -10.92 21.75 -3.15
N VAL A 256 -9.95 21.16 -3.85
CA VAL A 256 -9.13 21.82 -4.89
C VAL A 256 -9.37 21.02 -6.16
N GLY A 257 -10.04 21.64 -7.12
CA GLY A 257 -10.37 21.00 -8.39
C GLY A 257 -9.25 21.11 -9.43
N PRO A 258 -9.38 20.41 -10.57
CA PRO A 258 -8.39 20.42 -11.64
C PRO A 258 -8.13 21.81 -12.23
N GLU A 259 -9.11 22.71 -12.14
CA GLU A 259 -9.05 24.09 -12.65
C GLU A 259 -8.03 24.98 -11.91
N GLU A 260 -7.65 24.65 -10.67
CA GLU A 260 -6.71 25.46 -9.89
C GLU A 260 -5.25 25.31 -10.34
N ASN A 261 -4.93 24.35 -11.23
CA ASN A 261 -3.58 24.10 -11.78
C ASN A 261 -2.45 24.14 -10.73
N SER A 262 -2.73 23.64 -9.52
CA SER A 262 -1.75 23.56 -8.43
C SER A 262 -0.81 22.38 -8.69
N ASP A 263 0.50 22.54 -8.48
CA ASP A 263 1.40 21.38 -8.50
C ASP A 263 1.06 20.39 -7.37
N PHE A 264 1.46 19.13 -7.53
CA PHE A 264 1.21 18.05 -6.55
C PHE A 264 1.81 18.38 -5.18
N ALA A 265 3.05 18.88 -5.16
CA ALA A 265 3.71 19.26 -3.92
C ALA A 265 2.98 20.42 -3.23
N ASP A 266 2.50 21.42 -3.97
CA ASP A 266 1.71 22.52 -3.44
C ASP A 266 0.36 22.06 -2.86
N ALA A 267 -0.32 21.13 -3.53
CA ALA A 267 -1.57 20.56 -3.02
C ALA A 267 -1.34 19.79 -1.70
N ARG A 268 -0.24 19.03 -1.60
CA ARG A 268 0.13 18.31 -0.38
C ARG A 268 0.52 19.27 0.75
N ASN A 269 1.31 20.30 0.46
CA ASN A 269 1.60 21.40 1.40
C ASN A 269 0.28 22.02 1.91
N LYS A 270 -0.63 22.45 1.03
CA LYS A 270 -1.93 23.05 1.41
C LYS A 270 -2.77 22.14 2.31
N GLY A 271 -2.84 20.84 2.03
CA GLY A 271 -3.58 19.89 2.86
C GLY A 271 -2.95 19.71 4.25
N MET A 272 -1.62 19.64 4.32
CA MET A 272 -0.90 19.54 5.60
C MET A 272 -0.99 20.86 6.40
N ASP A 273 -0.95 21.99 5.72
CA ASP A 273 -1.13 23.34 6.27
C ASP A 273 -2.50 23.51 6.91
N MET A 274 -3.55 22.92 6.34
CA MET A 274 -4.88 22.94 6.93
C MET A 274 -4.89 22.37 8.35
N CYS A 275 -4.17 21.26 8.60
CA CYS A 275 -4.00 20.75 9.96
C CYS A 275 -3.03 21.61 10.79
N ARG A 276 -1.97 22.14 10.18
CA ARG A 276 -1.01 23.01 10.90
C ARG A 276 -1.69 24.28 11.43
N GLN A 277 -2.59 24.86 10.65
CA GLN A 277 -3.32 26.10 10.94
C GLN A 277 -4.55 25.88 11.82
N THR A 278 -5.05 24.65 11.95
CA THR A 278 -6.17 24.29 12.82
C THR A 278 -5.64 23.83 14.18
N PRO A 279 -5.74 24.63 15.26
CA PRO A 279 -5.17 24.28 16.57
C PRO A 279 -5.72 22.98 17.15
N GLU A 280 -7.00 22.69 16.91
CA GLU A 280 -7.71 21.49 17.35
C GLU A 280 -7.30 20.23 16.57
N CYS A 281 -6.66 20.37 15.40
CA CYS A 281 -6.20 19.23 14.62
C CYS A 281 -5.06 18.51 15.35
N GLU A 282 -5.35 17.30 15.83
CA GLU A 282 -4.39 16.45 16.53
C GLU A 282 -3.62 15.56 15.56
N TYR A 283 -4.21 15.18 14.42
CA TYR A 283 -3.58 14.33 13.42
C TYR A 283 -3.97 14.72 12.00
N TYR A 284 -2.99 14.63 11.10
CA TYR A 284 -3.18 14.75 9.66
C TYR A 284 -2.97 13.38 9.01
N PHE A 285 -3.98 12.87 8.31
CA PHE A 285 -3.95 11.58 7.62
C PHE A 285 -3.91 11.83 6.11
N SER A 286 -2.76 11.60 5.49
CA SER A 286 -2.58 11.69 4.04
C SER A 286 -2.92 10.35 3.40
N ILE A 287 -3.69 10.37 2.31
CA ILE A 287 -4.02 9.17 1.54
C ILE A 287 -4.17 9.50 0.06
N ASP A 288 -3.54 8.68 -0.78
CA ASP A 288 -3.62 8.77 -2.22
C ASP A 288 -4.73 7.86 -2.75
N ALA A 289 -5.41 8.28 -3.82
CA ALA A 289 -6.52 7.56 -4.44
C ALA A 289 -6.25 6.06 -4.77
N PRO A 290 -5.03 5.65 -5.18
CA PRO A 290 -4.74 4.24 -5.49
C PRO A 290 -4.69 3.33 -4.26
N VAL A 291 -4.74 3.87 -3.04
CA VAL A 291 -4.68 3.09 -1.80
C VAL A 291 -6.05 2.46 -1.51
N VAL A 292 -6.06 1.14 -1.37
CA VAL A 292 -7.24 0.36 -0.99
C VAL A 292 -7.13 -0.01 0.47
N LEU A 293 -7.87 0.69 1.34
CA LEU A 293 -7.94 0.36 2.78
C LEU A 293 -9.08 -0.63 3.05
N LYS A 294 -8.73 -1.89 3.28
CA LYS A 294 -9.69 -2.94 3.66
C LYS A 294 -10.03 -2.91 5.16
N ASN A 295 -9.10 -2.44 5.98
CA ASN A 295 -9.28 -2.35 7.42
C ASN A 295 -9.94 -1.02 7.81
N THR A 296 -11.21 -1.08 8.24
CA THR A 296 -11.97 0.11 8.65
C THR A 296 -11.44 0.76 9.94
N ASN A 297 -10.61 0.06 10.73
CA ASN A 297 -10.01 0.56 11.96
C ASN A 297 -8.61 1.17 11.75
N VAL A 298 -8.13 1.31 10.52
CA VAL A 298 -6.77 1.80 10.22
C VAL A 298 -6.46 3.13 10.90
N LEU A 299 -7.37 4.11 10.85
CA LEU A 299 -7.14 5.43 11.44
C LEU A 299 -6.97 5.35 12.97
N ARG A 300 -7.83 4.60 13.66
CA ARG A 300 -7.72 4.34 15.11
C ARG A 300 -6.40 3.64 15.43
N SER A 301 -6.09 2.58 14.70
CA SER A 301 -4.86 1.78 14.90
C SER A 301 -3.60 2.63 14.77
N LEU A 302 -3.55 3.57 13.82
CA LEU A 302 -2.40 4.46 13.64
C LEU A 302 -2.31 5.53 14.74
N ILE A 303 -3.45 6.06 15.21
CA ILE A 303 -3.50 7.03 16.31
C ILE A 303 -3.05 6.37 17.63
N GLU A 304 -3.53 5.15 17.90
CA GLU A 304 -3.20 4.36 19.10
C GLU A 304 -1.70 4.09 19.20
N GLN A 305 -1.01 3.91 18.06
CA GLN A 305 0.43 3.72 18.03
C GLN A 305 1.26 4.93 18.50
N ASN A 306 0.63 6.11 18.58
CA ASN A 306 1.18 7.33 19.18
C ASN A 306 2.59 7.70 18.68
N LYS A 307 2.86 7.47 17.39
CA LYS A 307 4.12 7.87 16.74
C LYS A 307 3.97 9.26 16.11
N SER A 308 5.11 9.93 15.89
CA SER A 308 5.17 11.25 15.25
C SER A 308 4.70 11.21 13.80
N VAL A 309 5.20 10.24 13.04
CA VAL A 309 4.83 9.97 11.65
C VAL A 309 4.76 8.45 11.49
N ILE A 310 3.63 7.91 11.03
CA ILE A 310 3.44 6.47 10.87
C ILE A 310 2.59 6.12 9.65
N ALA A 311 3.06 5.17 8.85
CA ALA A 311 2.35 4.61 7.71
C ALA A 311 1.83 3.19 8.04
N PRO A 312 0.60 2.84 7.65
CA PRO A 312 0.21 1.45 7.54
C PRO A 312 0.94 0.82 6.35
N LEU A 313 1.47 -0.40 6.51
CA LEU A 313 2.05 -1.13 5.39
C LEU A 313 0.93 -1.53 4.41
N VAL A 314 1.04 -1.02 3.19
CA VAL A 314 0.25 -1.46 2.02
C VAL A 314 1.21 -1.82 0.89
N SER A 315 0.87 -2.87 0.13
CA SER A 315 1.70 -3.40 -0.95
C SER A 315 0.85 -3.64 -2.19
N ARG A 316 1.46 -3.69 -3.38
CA ARG A 316 0.75 -4.14 -4.58
C ARG A 316 0.50 -5.65 -4.50
N ASN A 317 -0.69 -6.08 -4.91
CA ASN A 317 -1.03 -7.50 -4.93
C ASN A 317 -0.02 -8.30 -5.78
N ALA A 318 0.38 -9.46 -5.28
CA ALA A 318 1.36 -10.36 -5.91
C ALA A 318 2.74 -9.74 -6.23
N ASN A 319 3.10 -8.62 -5.59
CA ASN A 319 4.39 -7.93 -5.75
C ASN A 319 5.00 -7.57 -4.38
N LEU A 320 6.31 -7.33 -4.34
CA LEU A 320 7.03 -6.79 -3.18
C LEU A 320 7.02 -5.26 -3.12
N TRP A 321 6.60 -4.57 -4.19
CA TRP A 321 6.49 -3.12 -4.18
C TRP A 321 5.47 -2.65 -3.14
N SER A 322 5.90 -1.79 -2.24
CA SER A 322 5.14 -1.29 -1.09
C SER A 322 5.40 0.18 -0.82
N ASN A 323 4.60 0.77 0.06
CA ASN A 323 4.63 2.21 0.37
C ASN A 323 5.75 2.65 1.33
N PHE A 324 6.86 1.90 1.39
CA PHE A 324 8.03 2.27 2.18
C PHE A 324 9.31 1.75 1.54
N TRP A 325 10.44 2.38 1.86
CA TRP A 325 11.79 1.85 1.56
C TRP A 325 12.52 1.57 2.85
N GLY A 326 13.20 0.43 2.94
CA GLY A 326 13.98 0.08 4.13
C GLY A 326 15.38 0.70 4.16
N ALA A 327 15.93 1.11 3.02
CA ALA A 327 17.25 1.72 2.92
C ALA A 327 17.30 2.79 1.81
N LEU A 328 18.34 3.62 1.83
CA LEU A 328 18.68 4.56 0.77
C LEU A 328 20.10 4.29 0.26
N ASN A 329 20.35 4.55 -1.02
CA ASN A 329 21.70 4.60 -1.56
C ASN A 329 22.39 5.94 -1.18
N SER A 330 23.65 6.12 -1.60
CA SER A 330 24.43 7.35 -1.33
C SER A 330 23.79 8.63 -1.87
N ASP A 331 23.00 8.50 -2.94
CA ASP A 331 22.34 9.62 -3.62
C ASP A 331 20.95 9.92 -3.03
N GLY A 332 20.52 9.17 -2.00
CA GLY A 332 19.23 9.35 -1.34
C GLY A 332 18.04 8.69 -2.05
N TYR A 333 18.29 7.87 -3.07
CA TYR A 333 17.29 7.09 -3.78
C TYR A 333 17.11 5.69 -3.19
N TYR A 334 16.13 4.95 -3.71
CA TYR A 334 15.78 3.60 -3.28
C TYR A 334 17.00 2.67 -3.19
N ALA A 335 17.13 2.01 -2.04
CA ALA A 335 17.91 0.80 -1.87
C ALA A 335 17.09 -0.23 -1.07
N ARG A 336 17.29 -1.51 -1.37
CA ARG A 336 16.64 -2.60 -0.63
C ARG A 336 17.40 -2.84 0.67
N SER A 337 16.73 -2.77 1.82
CA SER A 337 17.29 -3.23 3.10
C SER A 337 17.30 -4.76 3.18
N GLU A 338 18.16 -5.29 4.04
CA GLU A 338 18.28 -6.74 4.26
C GLU A 338 16.97 -7.39 4.73
N ASP A 339 16.16 -6.67 5.50
CA ASP A 339 14.90 -7.14 6.10
C ASP A 339 13.64 -6.78 5.32
N TYR A 340 13.77 -6.11 4.16
CA TYR A 340 12.64 -5.56 3.41
C TYR A 340 11.59 -6.61 3.08
N ILE A 341 12.02 -7.77 2.55
CA ILE A 341 11.13 -8.85 2.14
C ILE A 341 10.40 -9.43 3.36
N ASP A 342 11.12 -9.63 4.47
CA ASP A 342 10.54 -10.19 5.68
C ASP A 342 9.49 -9.25 6.30
N VAL A 343 9.68 -7.94 6.20
CA VAL A 343 8.70 -6.93 6.64
C VAL A 343 7.49 -6.90 5.70
N VAL A 344 7.69 -6.87 4.38
CA VAL A 344 6.60 -6.85 3.39
C VAL A 344 5.74 -8.12 3.48
N GLN A 345 6.38 -9.28 3.58
CA GLN A 345 5.71 -10.57 3.69
C GLN A 345 5.24 -10.89 5.11
N ARG A 346 5.37 -9.96 6.06
CA ARG A 346 4.91 -10.12 7.46
C ARG A 346 5.55 -11.31 8.19
N GLN A 347 6.73 -11.74 7.75
CA GLN A 347 7.56 -12.71 8.48
C GLN A 347 8.15 -12.06 9.74
N ARG A 348 8.41 -10.75 9.69
CA ARG A 348 8.73 -9.92 10.84
C ARG A 348 7.64 -8.89 11.05
N ASN A 349 6.81 -9.07 12.07
CA ASN A 349 5.74 -8.14 12.41
C ASN A 349 6.17 -7.15 13.50
N GLY A 350 5.88 -5.87 13.30
CA GLY A 350 6.29 -4.80 14.21
C GLY A 350 5.98 -3.39 13.71
N VAL A 351 6.65 -2.43 14.33
CA VAL A 351 6.66 -1.00 13.97
C VAL A 351 8.10 -0.63 13.69
N TRP A 352 8.39 -0.25 12.45
CA TRP A 352 9.74 -0.16 11.90
C TRP A 352 10.09 1.29 11.61
N ASN A 353 11.20 1.79 12.15
CA ASN A 353 11.77 3.08 11.77
C ASN A 353 12.42 2.96 10.39
N VAL A 354 11.89 3.69 9.40
CA VAL A 354 12.26 3.57 8.00
C VAL A 354 12.58 4.93 7.38
N PRO A 355 13.50 4.99 6.39
CA PRO A 355 13.90 6.25 5.80
C PRO A 355 12.85 6.87 4.86
N TYR A 356 11.91 6.10 4.32
CA TYR A 356 10.95 6.58 3.33
C TYR A 356 9.59 5.89 3.52
N ILE A 357 8.52 6.68 3.40
CA ILE A 357 7.12 6.25 3.38
C ILE A 357 6.37 7.07 2.32
N SER A 358 5.32 6.52 1.73
CA SER A 358 4.50 7.21 0.73
C SER A 358 3.05 6.74 0.77
N SER A 359 2.23 7.31 -0.09
CA SER A 359 0.84 6.91 -0.42
C SER A 359 -0.20 7.00 0.70
N VAL A 360 0.09 6.55 1.92
CA VAL A 360 -0.80 6.63 3.07
C VAL A 360 0.01 6.73 4.36
N TYR A 361 -0.24 7.77 5.15
CA TYR A 361 0.46 7.99 6.43
C TYR A 361 -0.27 8.97 7.34
N LEU A 362 -0.04 8.82 8.64
CA LEU A 362 -0.54 9.68 9.70
C LEU A 362 0.61 10.52 10.27
N VAL A 363 0.41 11.83 10.38
CA VAL A 363 1.33 12.77 11.02
C VAL A 363 0.65 13.40 12.23
N LYS A 364 1.36 13.43 13.37
CA LYS A 364 0.87 14.08 14.58
C LYS A 364 0.91 15.61 14.41
N GLY A 365 -0.22 16.29 14.60
CA GLY A 365 -0.37 17.74 14.42
C GLY A 365 0.56 18.56 15.31
N SER A 366 0.87 18.08 16.53
CA SER A 366 1.85 18.73 17.40
C SER A 366 3.27 18.75 16.80
N ILE A 367 3.63 17.75 15.98
CA ILE A 367 4.92 17.69 15.29
C ILE A 367 4.93 18.65 14.10
N LEU A 368 3.83 18.76 13.36
CA LEU A 368 3.64 19.76 12.29
C LEU A 368 3.82 21.20 12.79
N ARG A 369 3.35 21.49 14.01
CA ARG A 369 3.44 22.84 14.60
C ARG A 369 4.77 23.12 15.31
N SER A 370 5.57 22.10 15.62
CA SER A 370 6.83 22.27 16.39
C SER A 370 8.07 22.00 15.54
N LYS A 371 8.30 20.75 15.12
CA LYS A 371 9.51 20.32 14.40
C LYS A 371 9.40 20.44 12.88
N LEU A 372 8.19 20.32 12.33
CA LEU A 372 7.93 20.40 10.89
C LEU A 372 7.14 21.69 10.55
N ASN A 373 7.55 22.80 11.16
CA ASN A 373 6.89 24.10 11.06
C ASN A 373 7.17 24.83 9.74
N GLN A 374 8.11 24.34 8.94
CA GLN A 374 8.31 24.81 7.57
C GLN A 374 7.05 24.54 6.74
N ASN A 375 6.60 25.56 6.00
CA ASN A 375 5.39 25.47 5.17
C ASN A 375 5.62 24.56 3.97
N ASP A 376 6.83 24.55 3.43
CA ASP A 376 7.19 23.70 2.30
C ASP A 376 7.90 22.44 2.79
N LEU A 377 7.17 21.33 2.77
CA LEU A 377 7.68 19.99 3.08
C LEU A 377 7.82 19.13 1.83
N PHE A 378 7.11 19.45 0.75
CA PHE A 378 7.00 18.59 -0.43
C PHE A 378 7.88 19.02 -1.61
N HIS A 379 8.67 20.10 -1.50
CA HIS A 379 9.74 20.40 -2.45
C HIS A 379 11.14 20.21 -1.87
N SER A 380 12.05 19.68 -2.68
CA SER A 380 13.48 19.62 -2.36
C SER A 380 14.31 19.32 -3.62
N GLY A 381 14.92 20.36 -4.21
CA GLY A 381 15.77 20.21 -5.39
C GLY A 381 15.03 19.56 -6.58
N THR A 382 15.51 18.40 -7.04
CA THR A 382 14.91 17.63 -8.14
C THR A 382 14.17 16.38 -7.67
N LEU A 383 13.95 16.23 -6.36
CA LEU A 383 13.24 15.08 -5.79
C LEU A 383 11.74 15.19 -6.10
N ASP A 384 11.08 14.04 -6.29
CA ASP A 384 9.61 14.01 -6.29
C ASP A 384 9.05 14.38 -4.91
N SER A 385 7.74 14.67 -4.87
CA SER A 385 7.06 15.20 -3.68
C SER A 385 7.16 14.30 -2.46
N ASP A 386 7.04 12.98 -2.62
CA ASP A 386 7.15 12.01 -1.52
C ASP A 386 8.60 11.87 -1.04
N MET A 387 9.57 11.84 -1.96
CA MET A 387 10.99 11.83 -1.63
C MET A 387 11.40 13.12 -0.91
N ALA A 388 10.92 14.27 -1.36
CA ALA A 388 11.14 15.57 -0.74
C ALA A 388 10.55 15.62 0.68
N PHE A 389 9.31 15.17 0.86
CA PHE A 389 8.68 15.04 2.18
C PHE A 389 9.54 14.21 3.13
N CYS A 390 9.89 12.98 2.71
CA CYS A 390 10.72 12.10 3.54
C CYS A 390 12.09 12.71 3.82
N HIS A 391 12.72 13.33 2.84
CA HIS A 391 14.01 14.03 3.01
C HIS A 391 13.90 15.13 4.05
N ASN A 392 12.94 16.04 3.90
CA ASN A 392 12.74 17.20 4.75
C ASN A 392 12.39 16.79 6.19
N VAL A 393 11.61 15.72 6.39
CA VAL A 393 11.31 15.15 7.72
C VAL A 393 12.57 14.58 8.38
N ARG A 394 13.43 13.88 7.63
CA ARG A 394 14.71 13.36 8.15
C ARG A 394 15.68 14.46 8.54
N GLN A 395 15.73 15.56 7.79
CA GLN A 395 16.59 16.72 8.13
C GLN A 395 16.22 17.34 9.49
N GLN A 396 14.95 17.26 9.89
CA GLN A 396 14.46 17.72 11.19
C GLN A 396 14.63 16.69 12.32
N GLY A 397 15.29 15.55 12.05
CA GLY A 397 15.51 14.48 13.02
C GLY A 397 14.21 13.83 13.52
N VAL A 398 13.16 13.82 12.70
CA VAL A 398 11.89 13.16 13.00
C VAL A 398 11.90 11.77 12.37
N PHE A 399 11.62 10.75 13.18
CA PHE A 399 11.50 9.37 12.68
C PHE A 399 10.17 9.17 11.96
N MET A 400 10.23 8.37 10.89
CA MET A 400 9.09 7.87 10.16
C MET A 400 8.98 6.38 10.40
N PHE A 401 7.76 5.94 10.72
CA PHE A 401 7.52 4.55 11.05
C PHE A 401 6.60 3.90 10.00
N VAL A 402 6.80 2.60 9.77
CA VAL A 402 5.80 1.76 9.09
C VAL A 402 5.35 0.66 10.04
N THR A 403 4.04 0.39 10.10
CA THR A 403 3.49 -0.73 10.89
C THR A 403 2.93 -1.79 9.97
N ASN A 404 3.34 -3.04 10.21
CA ASN A 404 2.79 -4.23 9.56
C ASN A 404 2.13 -5.17 10.57
N ARG A 405 1.74 -4.68 11.75
CA ARG A 405 1.08 -5.50 12.79
C ARG A 405 -0.32 -5.99 12.42
N GLN A 406 -0.99 -5.31 11.50
CA GLN A 406 -2.31 -5.68 10.99
C GLN A 406 -2.32 -5.61 9.47
N GLU A 407 -3.22 -6.35 8.83
CA GLU A 407 -3.52 -6.17 7.41
C GLU A 407 -4.38 -4.92 7.25
N PHE A 408 -3.85 -3.94 6.51
CA PHE A 408 -4.53 -2.66 6.29
C PHE A 408 -5.17 -2.60 4.91
N GLY A 409 -4.52 -3.18 3.90
CA GLY A 409 -4.98 -3.22 2.53
C GLY A 409 -3.82 -3.26 1.54
N HIS A 410 -4.03 -2.72 0.34
CA HIS A 410 -3.10 -2.82 -0.78
C HIS A 410 -3.10 -1.55 -1.65
N ILE A 411 -2.24 -1.51 -2.67
CA ILE A 411 -2.17 -0.42 -3.65
C ILE A 411 -2.55 -0.95 -5.03
N LEU A 412 -3.41 -0.22 -5.74
CA LEU A 412 -3.81 -0.53 -7.11
C LEU A 412 -2.64 -0.42 -8.09
N SER A 413 -2.66 -1.25 -9.12
CA SER A 413 -1.89 -1.02 -10.34
C SER A 413 -2.56 0.12 -11.12
N LEU A 414 -1.78 1.14 -11.50
CA LEU A 414 -2.24 2.20 -12.41
C LEU A 414 -1.74 1.98 -13.83
N LYS A 415 -1.11 0.83 -14.06
CA LYS A 415 -0.47 0.52 -15.33
C LYS A 415 -1.56 0.34 -16.39
N ASN A 416 -1.40 1.01 -17.52
CA ASN A 416 -2.30 0.91 -18.66
C ASN A 416 -3.76 1.32 -18.40
N TYR A 417 -4.08 1.99 -17.27
CA TYR A 417 -5.45 2.46 -17.04
C TYR A 417 -5.83 3.50 -18.11
N LYS A 418 -6.97 3.28 -18.76
CA LYS A 418 -7.49 4.14 -19.82
C LYS A 418 -8.74 4.87 -19.34
N THR A 419 -8.94 6.08 -19.84
CA THR A 419 -10.13 6.91 -19.56
C THR A 419 -11.01 7.11 -20.80
N THR A 420 -10.94 6.17 -21.75
CA THR A 420 -11.59 6.24 -23.07
C THR A 420 -13.00 5.64 -23.11
N HIS A 421 -13.42 4.95 -22.05
CA HIS A 421 -14.71 4.29 -21.94
C HIS A 421 -15.63 5.07 -20.98
N LEU A 422 -16.94 4.80 -21.07
CA LEU A 422 -17.89 5.39 -20.12
C LEU A 422 -17.66 4.82 -18.71
N HIS A 423 -17.42 3.51 -18.62
CA HIS A 423 -17.09 2.76 -17.40
C HIS A 423 -15.72 2.07 -17.51
N ASN A 424 -14.66 2.86 -17.37
CA ASN A 424 -13.27 2.40 -17.53
C ASN A 424 -12.89 1.22 -16.61
N ASP A 425 -13.43 1.19 -15.39
CA ASP A 425 -13.18 0.13 -14.42
C ASP A 425 -13.59 -1.27 -14.94
N LEU A 426 -14.50 -1.38 -15.92
CA LEU A 426 -14.86 -2.68 -16.52
C LEU A 426 -13.66 -3.39 -17.15
N TRP A 427 -12.66 -2.64 -17.65
CA TRP A 427 -11.45 -3.18 -18.30
C TRP A 427 -10.32 -3.56 -17.33
N GLU A 428 -10.51 -3.36 -16.02
CA GLU A 428 -9.44 -3.51 -15.02
C GLU A 428 -9.26 -4.95 -14.48
N ILE A 429 -9.92 -5.94 -15.09
CA ILE A 429 -9.89 -7.34 -14.64
C ILE A 429 -8.48 -7.95 -14.61
N PHE A 430 -7.55 -7.46 -15.45
CA PHE A 430 -6.18 -7.99 -15.53
C PHE A 430 -5.22 -7.34 -14.54
N GLU A 431 -5.25 -6.01 -14.42
CA GLU A 431 -4.27 -5.26 -13.62
C GLU A 431 -4.67 -5.22 -12.14
N ASN A 432 -5.99 -5.26 -11.85
CA ASN A 432 -6.56 -5.13 -10.51
C ASN A 432 -7.66 -6.17 -10.25
N THR A 433 -7.37 -7.45 -10.50
CA THR A 433 -8.36 -8.55 -10.48
C THR A 433 -9.20 -8.65 -9.21
N GLU A 434 -8.59 -8.51 -8.03
CA GLU A 434 -9.33 -8.65 -6.76
C GLU A 434 -10.31 -7.50 -6.52
N ASP A 435 -9.92 -6.27 -6.86
CA ASP A 435 -10.78 -5.08 -6.76
C ASP A 435 -11.88 -5.10 -7.82
N TRP A 436 -11.54 -5.54 -9.04
CA TRP A 436 -12.51 -5.78 -10.11
C TRP A 436 -13.56 -6.80 -9.67
N LYS A 437 -13.12 -7.92 -9.10
CA LYS A 437 -14.00 -8.98 -8.59
C LYS A 437 -14.92 -8.47 -7.47
N GLU A 438 -14.40 -7.68 -6.54
CA GLU A 438 -15.21 -7.10 -5.45
C GLU A 438 -16.33 -6.19 -6.00
N LYS A 439 -16.04 -5.41 -7.05
CA LYS A 439 -17.03 -4.52 -7.66
C LYS A 439 -18.03 -5.24 -8.56
N TYR A 440 -17.55 -6.19 -9.37
CA TYR A 440 -18.31 -6.70 -10.51
C TYR A 440 -18.84 -8.13 -10.34
N ILE A 441 -18.22 -8.96 -9.51
CA ILE A 441 -18.70 -10.33 -9.31
C ILE A 441 -19.71 -10.37 -8.16
N HIS A 442 -20.81 -11.07 -8.41
CA HIS A 442 -21.88 -11.24 -7.43
C HIS A 442 -21.31 -11.81 -6.13
N HIS A 443 -21.65 -11.19 -4.99
CA HIS A 443 -21.13 -11.57 -3.67
C HIS A 443 -21.32 -13.08 -3.35
N ASN A 444 -22.43 -13.67 -3.81
CA ASN A 444 -22.71 -15.11 -3.66
C ASN A 444 -22.08 -16.04 -4.70
N HIS A 445 -21.31 -15.54 -5.69
CA HIS A 445 -20.65 -16.38 -6.69
C HIS A 445 -19.72 -17.41 -6.02
N SER A 446 -18.95 -16.99 -5.02
CA SER A 446 -18.06 -17.92 -4.31
C SER A 446 -18.80 -19.07 -3.60
N GLU A 447 -20.06 -18.87 -3.22
CA GLU A 447 -20.91 -19.95 -2.71
C GLU A 447 -21.48 -20.82 -3.85
N ALA A 448 -21.79 -20.23 -5.01
CA ALA A 448 -22.09 -20.95 -6.26
C ALA A 448 -20.98 -21.92 -6.64
N LEU A 449 -19.71 -21.50 -6.56
CA LEU A 449 -18.55 -22.37 -6.80
C LEU A 449 -18.48 -23.56 -5.82
N LYS A 450 -19.00 -23.40 -4.61
CA LYS A 450 -19.13 -24.50 -3.63
C LYS A 450 -20.33 -25.41 -3.93
N GLY A 451 -21.16 -25.09 -4.92
CA GLY A 451 -22.34 -25.84 -5.34
C GLY A 451 -23.61 -25.42 -4.61
N LYS A 452 -23.58 -24.32 -3.83
CA LYS A 452 -24.77 -23.75 -3.19
C LYS A 452 -25.33 -22.65 -4.08
N LEU A 453 -26.65 -22.40 -4.09
CA LEU A 453 -27.25 -21.35 -4.94
C LEU A 453 -27.07 -21.59 -6.45
N VAL A 454 -26.86 -22.85 -6.85
CA VAL A 454 -26.97 -23.28 -8.24
C VAL A 454 -28.29 -24.04 -8.36
N GLU A 455 -29.16 -23.56 -9.22
CA GLU A 455 -30.45 -24.16 -9.51
C GLU A 455 -30.42 -24.87 -10.86
N MET A 456 -31.32 -25.83 -11.06
CA MET A 456 -31.51 -26.49 -12.35
C MET A 456 -32.99 -26.36 -12.78
N PRO A 457 -33.42 -25.18 -13.26
CA PRO A 457 -34.84 -24.91 -13.55
C PRO A 457 -35.42 -25.77 -14.68
N CYS A 458 -34.58 -26.26 -15.60
CA CYS A 458 -34.94 -27.23 -16.63
C CYS A 458 -33.86 -28.33 -16.69
N PRO A 459 -34.15 -29.54 -17.23
CA PRO A 459 -33.15 -30.60 -17.35
C PRO A 459 -31.88 -30.10 -18.05
N ASP A 460 -30.71 -30.29 -17.41
CA ASP A 460 -29.38 -29.84 -17.87
C ASP A 460 -29.25 -28.34 -18.18
N VAL A 461 -30.15 -27.52 -17.61
CA VAL A 461 -30.08 -26.06 -17.64
C VAL A 461 -29.78 -25.57 -16.23
N TYR A 462 -28.56 -25.10 -16.01
CA TYR A 462 -28.11 -24.59 -14.71
C TYR A 462 -28.29 -23.08 -14.62
N TRP A 463 -28.57 -22.60 -13.41
CA TRP A 463 -28.83 -21.19 -13.13
C TRP A 463 -28.12 -20.73 -11.86
N PHE A 464 -27.24 -19.73 -11.96
CA PHE A 464 -26.39 -19.31 -10.86
C PHE A 464 -26.02 -17.82 -10.93
N PRO A 465 -25.70 -17.17 -9.78
CA PRO A 465 -25.31 -15.77 -9.74
C PRO A 465 -23.88 -15.55 -10.27
N VAL A 466 -23.70 -14.53 -11.11
CA VAL A 466 -22.39 -14.17 -11.69
C VAL A 466 -22.03 -12.71 -11.44
N PHE A 467 -22.89 -11.78 -11.84
CA PHE A 467 -22.58 -10.36 -11.83
C PHE A 467 -23.33 -9.60 -10.73
N THR A 468 -22.71 -8.54 -10.22
CA THR A 468 -23.42 -7.52 -9.44
C THR A 468 -24.38 -6.72 -10.31
N GLU A 469 -25.36 -6.07 -9.70
CA GLU A 469 -26.26 -5.16 -10.43
C GLU A 469 -25.49 -4.00 -11.08
N THR A 470 -24.42 -3.51 -10.44
CA THR A 470 -23.51 -2.49 -11.00
C THR A 470 -22.92 -2.95 -12.32
N THR A 471 -22.36 -4.16 -12.39
CA THR A 471 -21.82 -4.70 -13.65
C THR A 471 -22.87 -4.72 -14.75
N CYS A 472 -24.07 -5.17 -14.40
CA CYS A 472 -25.15 -5.29 -15.37
C CYS A 472 -25.54 -3.91 -15.93
N ASN A 473 -25.64 -2.91 -15.06
CA ASN A 473 -25.92 -1.53 -15.46
C ASN A 473 -24.79 -0.96 -16.32
N GLU A 474 -23.54 -1.06 -15.87
CA GLU A 474 -22.39 -0.47 -16.57
C GLU A 474 -22.18 -1.13 -17.95
N ILE A 475 -22.41 -2.44 -18.10
CA ILE A 475 -22.39 -3.10 -19.42
C ILE A 475 -23.50 -2.54 -20.32
N VAL A 476 -24.74 -2.41 -19.82
CA VAL A 476 -25.86 -1.88 -20.63
C VAL A 476 -25.60 -0.42 -21.03
N GLU A 477 -25.13 0.41 -20.09
CA GLU A 477 -24.78 1.82 -20.33
C GLU A 477 -23.66 1.94 -21.37
N GLU A 478 -22.63 1.10 -21.32
CA GLU A 478 -21.54 1.09 -22.31
C GLU A 478 -22.04 0.68 -23.71
N MET A 479 -22.90 -0.34 -23.79
CA MET A 479 -23.48 -0.80 -25.06
C MET A 479 -24.39 0.26 -25.69
N GLU A 480 -25.24 0.91 -24.88
CA GLU A 480 -26.08 2.00 -25.36
C GLU A 480 -25.27 3.25 -25.73
N SER A 481 -24.18 3.53 -25.01
CA SER A 481 -23.24 4.61 -25.36
C SER A 481 -22.52 4.34 -26.68
N PHE A 482 -22.20 3.07 -27.00
CA PHE A 482 -21.66 2.70 -28.30
C PHE A 482 -22.70 2.87 -29.42
N GLY A 483 -23.96 2.48 -29.15
CA GLY A 483 -25.15 2.81 -29.94
C GLY A 483 -25.26 2.15 -31.32
N LYS A 484 -24.22 1.46 -31.82
CA LYS A 484 -24.21 0.80 -33.14
C LYS A 484 -24.80 -0.62 -33.09
N TRP A 485 -26.04 -0.73 -32.63
CA TRP A 485 -26.81 -1.98 -32.61
C TRP A 485 -27.00 -2.57 -34.01
N SER A 486 -27.07 -3.90 -34.11
CA SER A 486 -27.38 -4.57 -35.38
C SER A 486 -28.80 -4.22 -35.86
N THR A 487 -29.07 -4.50 -37.14
CA THR A 487 -30.41 -4.37 -37.72
C THR A 487 -31.31 -5.58 -37.48
N GLY A 488 -30.81 -6.66 -36.86
CA GLY A 488 -31.54 -7.93 -36.69
C GLY A 488 -31.79 -8.65 -38.02
N SER A 489 -30.96 -8.41 -39.03
CA SER A 489 -31.04 -9.05 -40.36
C SER A 489 -29.99 -10.14 -40.52
N ASN A 490 -30.29 -11.18 -41.31
CA ASN A 490 -29.37 -12.29 -41.58
C ASN A 490 -28.04 -11.87 -42.23
N THR A 491 -27.93 -10.65 -42.76
CA THR A 491 -26.68 -10.11 -43.25
C THR A 491 -26.15 -9.07 -42.31
N ASP A 492 -24.96 -9.30 -41.76
CA ASP A 492 -24.28 -8.35 -40.87
C ASP A 492 -22.81 -8.21 -41.25
N GLN A 493 -22.47 -7.07 -41.88
CA GLN A 493 -21.11 -6.77 -42.34
C GLN A 493 -20.12 -6.56 -41.18
N ARG A 494 -20.61 -6.45 -39.94
CA ARG A 494 -19.79 -6.32 -38.73
C ARG A 494 -19.22 -7.68 -38.30
N LEU A 495 -19.77 -8.79 -38.80
CA LEU A 495 -19.35 -10.17 -38.54
C LEU A 495 -18.33 -10.68 -39.57
N GLN A 496 -17.38 -11.51 -39.14
CA GLN A 496 -16.54 -12.28 -40.06
C GLN A 496 -17.42 -13.30 -40.81
N GLY A 497 -17.60 -13.10 -42.11
CA GLY A 497 -18.44 -13.95 -42.97
C GLY A 497 -19.77 -13.34 -43.38
N GLY A 498 -20.20 -12.23 -42.74
CA GLY A 498 -21.31 -11.41 -43.21
C GLY A 498 -22.71 -11.99 -43.08
N TYR A 499 -22.88 -13.19 -42.53
CA TYR A 499 -24.17 -13.90 -42.47
C TYR A 499 -24.43 -14.52 -41.09
N GLU A 500 -25.62 -14.28 -40.55
CA GLU A 500 -26.10 -14.81 -39.28
C GLU A 500 -27.35 -15.66 -39.53
N ASN A 501 -27.31 -16.92 -39.08
CA ASN A 501 -28.39 -17.88 -39.33
C ASN A 501 -29.67 -17.50 -38.56
N VAL A 502 -29.52 -16.91 -37.37
CA VAL A 502 -30.60 -16.54 -36.47
C VAL A 502 -30.29 -15.15 -35.92
N PRO A 503 -30.65 -14.07 -36.65
CA PRO A 503 -30.15 -12.75 -36.33
C PRO A 503 -30.78 -12.15 -35.08
N THR A 504 -29.96 -11.44 -34.30
CA THR A 504 -30.41 -10.65 -33.16
C THR A 504 -30.02 -9.18 -33.27
N ILE A 505 -30.77 -8.26 -32.65
CA ILE A 505 -30.34 -6.87 -32.45
C ILE A 505 -29.31 -6.84 -31.32
N ASP A 506 -28.04 -6.71 -31.69
CA ASP A 506 -26.93 -6.92 -30.77
C ASP A 506 -25.69 -6.04 -31.04
N ILE A 507 -24.80 -6.09 -30.04
CA ILE A 507 -23.43 -5.57 -30.09
C ILE A 507 -22.50 -6.66 -29.55
N HIS A 508 -21.45 -6.99 -30.31
CA HIS A 508 -20.43 -7.96 -29.95
C HIS A 508 -19.34 -7.34 -29.08
N MET A 509 -18.79 -8.13 -28.17
CA MET A 509 -17.75 -7.68 -27.23
C MET A 509 -16.49 -7.16 -27.96
N ASN A 510 -16.15 -7.71 -29.12
CA ASN A 510 -15.01 -7.24 -29.91
C ASN A 510 -15.22 -5.82 -30.50
N GLN A 511 -16.47 -5.42 -30.76
CA GLN A 511 -16.79 -4.10 -31.33
C GLN A 511 -16.52 -2.96 -30.35
N ILE A 512 -16.60 -3.25 -29.05
CA ILE A 512 -16.23 -2.32 -27.97
C ILE A 512 -14.84 -2.63 -27.39
N GLY A 513 -14.10 -3.59 -27.96
CA GLY A 513 -12.79 -3.98 -27.49
C GLY A 513 -12.78 -4.63 -26.10
N TYR A 514 -13.82 -5.40 -25.75
CA TYR A 514 -14.00 -6.10 -24.47
C TYR A 514 -13.85 -7.63 -24.57
N GLU A 515 -13.38 -8.13 -25.71
CA GLU A 515 -13.29 -9.58 -26.00
C GLU A 515 -12.35 -10.31 -25.03
N LYS A 516 -11.18 -9.72 -24.74
CA LYS A 516 -10.17 -10.35 -23.87
C LYS A 516 -10.62 -10.37 -22.42
N GLU A 517 -11.21 -9.27 -21.98
CA GLU A 517 -11.80 -9.10 -20.66
C GLU A 517 -12.95 -10.10 -20.49
N TRP A 518 -13.82 -10.22 -21.48
CA TRP A 518 -14.90 -11.20 -21.49
C TRP A 518 -14.37 -12.65 -21.44
N GLN A 519 -13.33 -12.97 -22.22
CA GLN A 519 -12.68 -14.29 -22.16
C GLN A 519 -12.17 -14.60 -20.75
N LYS A 520 -11.54 -13.62 -20.09
CA LYS A 520 -11.05 -13.74 -18.73
C LYS A 520 -12.20 -13.97 -17.74
N ILE A 521 -13.34 -13.30 -17.92
CA ILE A 521 -14.55 -13.53 -17.12
C ILE A 521 -15.04 -14.97 -17.28
N LEU A 522 -15.14 -15.47 -18.50
CA LEU A 522 -15.58 -16.85 -18.75
C LEU A 522 -14.63 -17.85 -18.09
N LEU A 523 -13.32 -17.68 -18.27
CA LEU A 523 -12.29 -18.56 -17.70
C LEU A 523 -12.29 -18.59 -16.17
N ASP A 524 -12.37 -17.42 -15.53
CA ASP A 524 -12.22 -17.32 -14.07
C ASP A 524 -13.50 -17.62 -13.31
N PHE A 525 -14.66 -17.29 -13.89
CA PHE A 525 -15.93 -17.26 -13.16
C PHE A 525 -16.98 -18.22 -13.71
N ILE A 526 -16.92 -18.62 -14.98
CA ILE A 526 -17.92 -19.53 -15.57
C ILE A 526 -17.36 -20.94 -15.74
N ALA A 527 -16.18 -21.09 -16.33
CA ALA A 527 -15.56 -22.39 -16.60
C ALA A 527 -15.45 -23.29 -15.35
N PRO A 528 -15.07 -22.80 -14.15
CA PRO A 528 -15.02 -23.65 -12.96
C PRO A 528 -16.40 -24.15 -12.53
N LEU A 529 -17.46 -23.37 -12.76
CA LEU A 529 -18.84 -23.81 -12.53
C LEU A 529 -19.28 -24.83 -13.58
N THR A 530 -18.98 -24.58 -14.86
CA THR A 530 -19.28 -25.50 -15.95
C THR A 530 -18.70 -26.89 -15.70
N GLN A 531 -17.40 -26.98 -15.39
CA GLN A 531 -16.71 -28.24 -15.13
C GLN A 531 -17.25 -28.96 -13.88
N LYS A 532 -17.77 -28.21 -12.91
CA LYS A 532 -18.39 -28.77 -11.71
C LYS A 532 -19.80 -29.31 -11.97
N MET A 533 -20.60 -28.60 -12.76
CA MET A 533 -21.97 -29.00 -13.10
C MET A 533 -22.01 -30.10 -14.15
N PHE A 534 -20.98 -30.21 -14.99
CA PHE A 534 -20.81 -31.29 -15.95
C PHE A 534 -19.50 -32.05 -15.67
N PRO A 535 -19.46 -32.92 -14.64
CA PRO A 535 -18.27 -33.69 -14.31
C PRO A 535 -17.76 -34.50 -15.51
N GLY A 536 -16.47 -34.38 -15.81
CA GLY A 536 -15.83 -35.00 -16.98
C GLY A 536 -15.74 -34.09 -18.21
N TYR A 537 -16.41 -32.93 -18.20
CA TYR A 537 -16.20 -31.89 -19.18
C TYR A 537 -15.08 -30.93 -18.72
N TYR A 538 -14.18 -30.59 -19.63
CA TYR A 538 -13.11 -29.62 -19.41
C TYR A 538 -13.20 -28.56 -20.49
N THR A 539 -13.07 -27.30 -20.09
CA THR A 539 -13.23 -26.15 -21.00
C THR A 539 -12.11 -25.14 -20.81
N MET A 540 -11.64 -24.59 -21.93
CA MET A 540 -10.76 -23.42 -21.97
C MET A 540 -11.56 -22.14 -22.28
N ALA A 541 -12.89 -22.21 -22.19
CA ALA A 541 -13.84 -21.15 -22.47
C ALA A 541 -13.54 -20.39 -23.77
N GLN A 542 -13.23 -21.12 -24.84
CA GLN A 542 -13.07 -20.50 -26.16
C GLN A 542 -14.43 -20.08 -26.67
N PHE A 543 -14.53 -18.92 -27.31
CA PHE A 543 -15.79 -18.48 -27.91
C PHE A 543 -15.49 -17.78 -29.22
N ASP A 544 -16.39 -17.98 -30.19
CA ASP A 544 -16.38 -17.20 -31.44
C ASP A 544 -17.30 -15.98 -31.30
N LEU A 545 -18.42 -16.14 -30.57
CA LEU A 545 -19.45 -15.12 -30.42
C LEU A 545 -19.75 -14.85 -28.94
N ALA A 546 -19.55 -13.59 -28.54
CA ALA A 546 -20.03 -13.03 -27.28
C ALA A 546 -20.62 -11.65 -27.55
N PHE A 547 -21.88 -11.45 -27.19
CA PHE A 547 -22.65 -10.28 -27.59
C PHE A 547 -23.77 -9.97 -26.60
N VAL A 548 -24.14 -8.70 -26.52
CA VAL A 548 -25.30 -8.23 -25.77
C VAL A 548 -26.46 -8.09 -26.73
N VAL A 549 -27.58 -8.74 -26.42
CA VAL A 549 -28.82 -8.67 -27.19
C VAL A 549 -29.80 -7.71 -26.52
N ARG A 550 -30.51 -6.94 -27.34
CA ARG A 550 -31.59 -6.06 -26.90
C ARG A 550 -32.92 -6.48 -27.53
N TYR A 551 -33.88 -6.82 -26.68
CA TYR A 551 -35.25 -7.11 -27.10
C TYR A 551 -36.20 -5.97 -26.74
N LYS A 552 -36.97 -5.50 -27.71
CA LYS A 552 -38.03 -4.51 -27.52
C LYS A 552 -39.31 -4.86 -28.31
N PRO A 553 -40.50 -4.47 -27.80
CA PRO A 553 -41.78 -4.70 -28.50
C PRO A 553 -41.85 -4.12 -29.92
N ASP A 554 -41.20 -2.98 -30.15
CA ASP A 554 -41.20 -2.18 -31.38
C ASP A 554 -40.01 -2.45 -32.31
N GLU A 555 -39.03 -3.22 -31.87
CA GLU A 555 -37.89 -3.68 -32.66
C GLU A 555 -37.99 -5.21 -32.86
N GLN A 556 -37.08 -5.97 -32.25
CA GLN A 556 -37.12 -7.43 -32.20
C GLN A 556 -37.61 -7.88 -30.80
N PRO A 557 -38.84 -8.39 -30.66
CA PRO A 557 -39.38 -8.71 -29.34
C PRO A 557 -39.16 -10.15 -28.90
N LEU A 558 -38.75 -11.05 -29.80
CA LEU A 558 -38.58 -12.49 -29.56
C LEU A 558 -37.47 -13.05 -30.42
N LEU A 559 -37.07 -14.29 -30.14
CA LEU A 559 -36.15 -15.06 -30.97
C LEU A 559 -36.76 -16.41 -31.30
N GLU A 560 -36.82 -16.75 -32.59
CA GLU A 560 -37.41 -18.00 -33.07
C GLU A 560 -36.66 -19.24 -32.54
N PRO A 561 -37.30 -20.43 -32.52
CA PRO A 561 -36.65 -21.66 -32.08
C PRO A 561 -35.36 -21.98 -32.87
N HIS A 562 -34.25 -22.20 -32.17
CA HIS A 562 -32.95 -22.48 -32.77
C HIS A 562 -32.04 -23.35 -31.88
N HIS A 563 -30.90 -23.74 -32.46
CA HIS A 563 -29.74 -24.27 -31.75
C HIS A 563 -28.61 -23.25 -31.80
N ASP A 564 -27.80 -23.22 -30.76
CA ASP A 564 -26.60 -22.40 -30.73
C ASP A 564 -25.44 -23.14 -31.38
N ALA A 565 -24.56 -22.38 -32.02
CA ALA A 565 -23.30 -22.90 -32.55
C ALA A 565 -22.24 -23.02 -31.43
N SER A 566 -22.57 -23.75 -30.36
CA SER A 566 -21.73 -23.91 -29.17
C SER A 566 -21.82 -25.33 -28.61
N THR A 567 -20.81 -25.76 -27.86
CA THR A 567 -20.96 -26.93 -26.97
C THR A 567 -21.89 -26.56 -25.82
N PHE A 568 -21.66 -25.42 -25.18
CA PHE A 568 -22.58 -24.85 -24.19
C PHE A 568 -22.71 -23.33 -24.36
N THR A 569 -23.88 -22.81 -23.99
CA THR A 569 -24.22 -21.40 -24.05
C THR A 569 -24.35 -20.83 -22.64
N VAL A 570 -23.84 -19.62 -22.48
CA VAL A 570 -24.02 -18.80 -21.28
C VAL A 570 -24.94 -17.65 -21.62
N ASN A 571 -26.02 -17.46 -20.88
CA ASN A 571 -27.00 -16.39 -21.07
C ASN A 571 -27.27 -15.69 -19.75
N ILE A 572 -26.78 -14.45 -19.60
CA ILE A 572 -26.85 -13.69 -18.34
C ILE A 572 -27.82 -12.52 -18.51
N ALA A 573 -28.78 -12.40 -17.59
CA ALA A 573 -29.71 -11.27 -17.60
C ALA A 573 -29.05 -10.00 -17.05
N LEU A 574 -29.18 -8.89 -17.80
CA LEU A 574 -28.57 -7.62 -17.44
C LEU A 574 -29.56 -6.62 -16.82
N ASN A 575 -30.87 -6.90 -16.88
CA ASN A 575 -31.88 -6.07 -16.25
C ASN A 575 -33.07 -6.90 -15.75
N SER A 576 -33.98 -6.27 -15.03
CA SER A 576 -34.97 -6.93 -14.17
C SER A 576 -36.35 -7.03 -14.83
N VAL A 577 -36.90 -8.25 -14.83
CA VAL A 577 -38.30 -8.46 -15.21
C VAL A 577 -39.25 -7.75 -14.23
N GLY A 578 -40.32 -7.14 -14.74
CA GLY A 578 -41.32 -6.40 -13.96
C GLY A 578 -40.94 -4.96 -13.59
N GLN A 579 -39.64 -4.61 -13.64
CA GLN A 579 -39.17 -3.22 -13.51
C GLN A 579 -38.81 -2.63 -14.88
N ASP A 580 -37.92 -3.30 -15.62
CA ASP A 580 -37.37 -2.77 -16.86
C ASP A 580 -38.10 -3.30 -18.11
N TYR A 581 -38.69 -4.50 -18.01
CA TYR A 581 -39.46 -5.14 -19.08
C TYR A 581 -40.54 -6.11 -18.56
N GLU A 582 -41.55 -6.38 -19.38
CA GLU A 582 -42.58 -7.41 -19.15
C GLU A 582 -42.53 -8.50 -20.23
N GLY A 583 -42.90 -9.73 -19.87
CA GLY A 583 -42.75 -10.89 -20.74
C GLY A 583 -41.31 -11.42 -20.77
N GLY A 584 -40.90 -12.03 -21.88
CA GLY A 584 -39.54 -12.53 -22.03
C GLY A 584 -39.28 -13.89 -21.37
N GLY A 585 -38.00 -14.27 -21.38
CA GLY A 585 -37.51 -15.56 -20.89
C GLY A 585 -36.88 -16.41 -21.98
N CYS A 586 -36.61 -17.66 -21.64
CA CYS A 586 -36.13 -18.72 -22.54
C CYS A 586 -37.00 -19.96 -22.36
N ARG A 587 -37.44 -20.59 -23.46
CA ARG A 587 -38.17 -21.85 -23.43
C ARG A 587 -37.39 -22.93 -24.16
N PHE A 588 -37.19 -24.06 -23.51
CA PHE A 588 -36.58 -25.25 -24.08
C PHE A 588 -37.67 -26.21 -24.56
N LEU A 589 -37.82 -26.32 -25.89
CA LEU A 589 -38.99 -26.95 -26.53
C LEU A 589 -39.07 -28.45 -26.22
N ARG A 590 -37.94 -29.16 -26.30
CA ARG A 590 -37.87 -30.61 -26.04
C ARG A 590 -38.36 -31.00 -24.64
N TYR A 591 -38.21 -30.10 -23.67
CA TYR A 591 -38.58 -30.34 -22.27
C TYR A 591 -39.90 -29.66 -21.87
N ASN A 592 -40.53 -28.91 -22.79
CA ASN A 592 -41.65 -28.01 -22.50
C ASN A 592 -41.43 -27.17 -21.22
N CYS A 593 -40.19 -26.72 -21.02
CA CYS A 593 -39.76 -26.00 -19.82
C CYS A 593 -39.43 -24.55 -20.17
N SER A 594 -39.81 -23.60 -19.31
CA SER A 594 -39.57 -22.17 -19.53
C SER A 594 -38.99 -21.51 -18.30
N VAL A 595 -37.95 -20.71 -18.50
CA VAL A 595 -37.38 -19.81 -17.51
C VAL A 595 -37.79 -18.38 -17.87
N ARG A 596 -38.83 -17.87 -17.22
CA ARG A 596 -39.45 -16.56 -17.54
C ARG A 596 -38.89 -15.41 -16.69
N ALA A 597 -38.70 -15.66 -15.39
CA ALA A 597 -38.27 -14.64 -14.44
C ALA A 597 -36.75 -14.68 -14.25
N LEU A 598 -36.00 -14.30 -15.29
CA LEU A 598 -34.55 -14.22 -15.19
C LEU A 598 -34.13 -13.15 -14.17
N ARG A 599 -33.24 -13.52 -13.26
CA ARG A 599 -32.73 -12.69 -12.17
C ARG A 599 -31.56 -11.92 -12.73
N LYS A 600 -31.56 -10.60 -12.52
CA LYS A 600 -30.45 -9.73 -12.94
C LYS A 600 -29.12 -10.23 -12.35
N GLY A 601 -28.09 -10.31 -13.19
CA GLY A 601 -26.77 -10.81 -12.84
C GLY A 601 -26.65 -12.33 -12.71
N TRP A 602 -27.72 -13.10 -12.95
CA TRP A 602 -27.67 -14.56 -12.96
C TRP A 602 -27.51 -15.11 -14.38
N ALA A 603 -26.71 -16.15 -14.52
CA ALA A 603 -26.41 -16.83 -15.76
C ALA A 603 -27.21 -18.13 -15.88
N LEU A 604 -27.92 -18.32 -17.00
CA LEU A 604 -28.31 -19.63 -17.48
C LEU A 604 -27.15 -20.26 -18.25
N MET A 605 -26.90 -21.54 -17.99
CA MET A 605 -25.92 -22.34 -18.69
C MET A 605 -26.57 -23.63 -19.17
N HIS A 606 -26.51 -23.90 -20.48
CA HIS A 606 -27.11 -25.10 -21.08
C HIS A 606 -26.31 -25.55 -22.31
N PRO A 607 -26.40 -26.83 -22.72
CA PRO A 607 -25.85 -27.28 -24.00
C PRO A 607 -26.41 -26.48 -25.19
N GLY A 608 -25.58 -26.16 -26.19
CA GLY A 608 -26.01 -25.38 -27.37
C GLY A 608 -26.59 -26.22 -28.50
N ARG A 609 -26.03 -27.42 -28.71
CA ARG A 609 -26.35 -28.33 -29.83
C ARG A 609 -27.25 -29.49 -29.42
N LEU A 610 -27.94 -30.04 -30.41
CA LEU A 610 -28.71 -31.31 -30.39
C LEU A 610 -29.92 -31.35 -29.44
N THR A 611 -29.72 -31.10 -28.14
CA THR A 611 -30.68 -31.43 -27.08
C THR A 611 -31.48 -30.24 -26.56
N HIS A 612 -30.99 -29.01 -26.71
CA HIS A 612 -31.60 -27.82 -26.13
C HIS A 612 -32.09 -26.86 -27.22
N TYR A 613 -32.93 -27.38 -28.12
CA TYR A 613 -33.64 -26.54 -29.08
C TYR A 613 -34.57 -25.58 -28.30
N HIS A 614 -34.32 -24.28 -28.43
CA HIS A 614 -34.89 -23.29 -27.53
C HIS A 614 -35.32 -22.01 -28.26
N GLU A 615 -36.23 -21.25 -27.66
CA GLU A 615 -36.75 -19.99 -28.18
C GLU A 615 -36.67 -18.87 -27.14
N GLY A 616 -36.45 -17.64 -27.62
CA GLY A 616 -36.54 -16.42 -26.83
C GLY A 616 -37.99 -15.96 -26.75
N LEU A 617 -38.59 -16.04 -25.56
CA LEU A 617 -40.00 -15.67 -25.38
C LEU A 617 -40.23 -14.16 -25.62
N ARG A 618 -41.41 -13.81 -26.10
CA ARG A 618 -41.78 -12.44 -26.47
C ARG A 618 -41.75 -11.48 -25.28
N VAL A 619 -41.03 -10.38 -25.44
CA VAL A 619 -41.10 -9.18 -24.60
C VAL A 619 -42.31 -8.35 -25.03
N THR A 620 -43.18 -8.04 -24.07
CA THR A 620 -44.45 -7.34 -24.33
C THR A 620 -44.39 -5.85 -24.02
N LYS A 621 -43.44 -5.43 -23.17
CA LYS A 621 -43.25 -4.03 -22.77
C LYS A 621 -41.81 -3.80 -22.28
N GLY A 622 -41.32 -2.57 -22.42
CA GLY A 622 -39.99 -2.18 -21.93
C GLY A 622 -38.87 -2.73 -22.82
N THR A 623 -37.65 -2.79 -22.27
CA THR A 623 -36.47 -3.29 -23.00
C THR A 623 -35.79 -4.36 -22.17
N ARG A 624 -35.50 -5.52 -22.76
CA ARG A 624 -34.78 -6.62 -22.10
C ARG A 624 -33.36 -6.70 -22.66
N TYR A 625 -32.37 -6.72 -21.78
CA TYR A 625 -30.97 -6.93 -22.13
C TYR A 625 -30.46 -8.25 -21.56
N ILE A 626 -29.76 -9.01 -22.40
CA ILE A 626 -29.03 -10.21 -21.99
C ILE A 626 -27.64 -10.20 -22.64
N VAL A 627 -26.64 -10.74 -21.97
CA VAL A 627 -25.37 -11.08 -22.61
C VAL A 627 -25.35 -12.59 -22.88
N VAL A 628 -25.00 -12.94 -24.10
CA VAL A 628 -24.94 -14.32 -24.58
C VAL A 628 -23.52 -14.62 -25.04
N SER A 629 -23.02 -15.81 -24.70
CA SER A 629 -21.75 -16.30 -25.20
C SER A 629 -21.87 -17.76 -25.61
N PHE A 630 -21.44 -18.04 -26.83
CA PHE A 630 -21.38 -19.38 -27.43
C PHE A 630 -20.00 -19.95 -27.19
N VAL A 631 -19.91 -20.87 -26.22
CA VAL A 631 -18.64 -21.35 -25.68
C VAL A 631 -18.33 -22.76 -26.16
N ASP A 632 -17.06 -22.98 -26.47
CA ASP A 632 -16.47 -24.14 -27.12
C ASP A 632 -17.24 -24.54 -28.40
N PRO A 633 -17.25 -23.68 -29.44
CA PRO A 633 -17.99 -23.88 -30.70
C PRO A 633 -17.56 -25.09 -31.54
#